data_AF-A0A3D5E2Y2-F1
#
_entry.id   AF-A0A3D5E2Y2-F1
#
_cell.length_a   1.000
_cell.length_b   1.000
_cell.length_c   1.000
_cell.angle_alpha   90.00
_cell.angle_beta   90.00
_cell.angle_gamma   90.00
#
_symmetry.space_group_name_H-M   'P 1'
#
loop_
_entity.id
_entity.type
_entity.pdbx_description
1 polymer ?
#
loop_
_entity_poly.entity_id
_entity_poly.type
_entity_poly.pdbx_seq_one_letter_code
_entity_poly.pdbx_strand_id
1 'polypeptide(L)' 'MGKTLFDKIWDEHVVVQDIDKPSLLYIDLHLIHEVTSPQAFDGLRDTNRKVRRPE' A
#
# COMPACT_ATOMS: atom_id res chain seq x y z
N MET A 1 -10.85 26.03 8.18
CA MET A 1 -9.42 25.87 7.82
C MET A 1 -9.34 25.07 6.54
N GLY A 2 -8.43 25.41 5.63
CA GLY A 2 -8.21 24.62 4.42
C GLY A 2 -7.44 23.33 4.73
N LYS A 3 -7.67 22.28 3.95
CA LYS A 3 -6.88 21.05 3.99
C LYS A 3 -5.49 21.29 3.40
N THR A 4 -4.47 20.74 4.03
CA THR A 4 -3.10 20.76 3.49
C THR A 4 -3.00 19.85 2.25
N LEU A 5 -1.90 19.92 1.51
CA LEU A 5 -1.64 18.98 0.42
C LEU A 5 -1.57 17.54 0.94
N PHE A 6 -0.96 17.34 2.11
CA PHE A 6 -0.86 16.03 2.74
C PHE A 6 -2.25 15.45 3.04
N ASP A 7 -3.14 16.24 3.65
CA ASP A 7 -4.51 15.80 3.96
C ASP A 7 -5.27 15.38 2.70
N LYS A 8 -5.10 16.14 1.61
CA LYS A 8 -5.76 15.84 0.33
C LYS A 8 -5.29 14.50 -0.24
N ILE A 9 -3.98 14.27 -0.27
CA ILE A 9 -3.40 13.01 -0.75
C ILE A 9 -3.85 11.88 0.16
N TRP A 10 -3.76 12.04 1.47
CA TRP A 10 -4.18 11.02 2.43
C TRP A 10 -5.64 10.61 2.21
N ASP A 11 -6.55 11.59 2.17
CA ASP A 11 -7.99 11.34 2.00
C ASP A 11 -8.32 10.63 0.68
N GLU A 12 -7.54 10.87 -0.38
CA GLU A 12 -7.71 10.21 -1.68
C GLU A 12 -7.30 8.71 -1.66
N HIS A 13 -6.42 8.31 -0.73
CA HIS A 13 -5.85 6.95 -0.70
C HIS A 13 -6.43 6.06 0.41
N VAL A 14 -7.24 6.60 1.33
CA VAL A 14 -7.92 5.78 2.36
C VAL A 14 -9.01 4.93 1.71
N VAL A 15 -8.91 3.61 1.86
CA VAL A 15 -9.90 2.63 1.40
C VAL A 15 -10.90 2.31 2.51
N VAL A 16 -10.40 2.12 3.74
CA VAL A 16 -11.21 1.81 4.92
C VAL A 16 -10.64 2.56 6.11
N GLN A 17 -11.51 3.18 6.89
CA GLN A 17 -11.18 3.77 8.17
C GLN A 17 -12.17 3.28 9.22
N ASP A 18 -11.69 2.44 10.12
CA ASP A 18 -12.45 1.88 11.24
C ASP A 18 -12.10 2.63 12.53
N ILE A 19 -13.04 2.68 13.46
CA ILE A 19 -12.81 3.18 14.83
C ILE A 19 -11.73 2.32 15.50
N ASP A 20 -10.75 2.97 16.13
CA ASP A 20 -9.64 2.36 16.87
C ASP A 20 -8.74 1.40 16.06
N LYS A 21 -8.76 1.48 14.72
CA LYS A 21 -7.82 0.74 13.86
C LYS A 21 -7.02 1.69 12.97
N PRO A 22 -5.82 1.28 12.54
CA PRO A 22 -5.11 1.99 11.49
C PRO A 22 -5.94 2.07 10.20
N SER A 23 -5.87 3.21 9.50
CA SER A 23 -6.47 3.35 8.18
C SER A 23 -5.84 2.37 7.19
N LEU A 24 -6.67 1.74 6.37
CA LEU A 24 -6.22 0.96 5.23
C LEU A 24 -6.00 1.91 4.06
N LEU A 25 -4.76 2.00 3.58
CA LEU A 25 -4.39 2.80 2.41
C LEU A 25 -4.25 1.92 1.16
N TYR A 26 -4.68 2.45 0.02
CA TYR A 26 -4.28 1.94 -1.28
C TYR A 26 -2.89 2.47 -1.64
N ILE A 27 -2.06 1.61 -2.24
CA ILE A 27 -0.71 1.95 -2.70
C ILE A 27 -0.67 1.78 -4.21
N ASP A 28 -0.49 2.89 -4.92
CA ASP A 28 -0.53 2.95 -6.38
C ASP A 28 0.75 2.45 -7.04
N LEU A 29 1.90 2.62 -6.39
CA LEU A 29 3.21 2.27 -6.95
C LEU A 29 4.10 1.62 -5.90
N HIS A 30 4.64 0.45 -6.24
CA HIS A 30 5.67 -0.23 -5.45
C HIS A 30 6.99 -0.16 -6.22
N LEU A 31 7.98 0.50 -5.62
CA LEU A 31 9.34 0.54 -6.14
C LEU A 31 10.22 -0.37 -5.28
N ILE A 32 10.88 -1.34 -5.93
CA ILE A 32 11.70 -2.35 -5.26
C ILE A 32 13.09 -2.39 -5.89
N HIS A 33 14.10 -2.77 -5.08
CA HIS A 33 15.49 -2.88 -5.51
C HIS A 33 16.02 -4.29 -5.25
N GLU A 34 17.05 -4.68 -6.00
CA GLU A 34 17.55 -6.07 -6.16
C GLU A 34 17.80 -6.85 -4.85
N VAL A 35 18.06 -6.16 -3.74
CA VAL A 35 18.38 -6.80 -2.45
C VAL A 35 17.14 -7.19 -1.64
N THR A 36 16.01 -6.49 -1.81
CA THR A 36 14.77 -6.71 -1.05
C THR A 36 13.64 -7.31 -1.88
N SER A 37 13.77 -7.31 -3.21
CA SER A 37 12.79 -7.88 -4.12
C SER A 37 12.57 -9.39 -3.90
N PRO A 38 13.60 -10.25 -3.80
CA PRO A 38 13.38 -11.69 -3.68
C PRO A 38 12.52 -12.07 -2.47
N GLN A 39 12.82 -11.49 -1.30
CA GLN A 39 12.13 -11.78 -0.04
C GLN A 39 10.67 -11.30 -0.05
N ALA A 40 10.39 -10.15 -0.68
CA ALA A 40 9.03 -9.65 -0.83
C ALA A 40 8.16 -10.60 -1.67
N PHE A 41 8.71 -11.16 -2.75
CA PHE A 41 8.00 -12.12 -3.59
C PHE A 41 7.91 -13.52 -2.97
N ASP A 42 8.87 -13.93 -2.12
CA ASP A 42 8.78 -15.18 -1.36
C ASP A 42 7.54 -15.18 -0.45
N GLY A 43 7.30 -14.09 0.29
CA GLY A 43 6.10 -13.98 1.14
C GLY A 43 4.79 -14.08 0.35
N LEU A 44 4.76 -13.61 -0.90
CA LEU A 44 3.60 -13.81 -1.79
C LEU A 44 3.44 -15.28 -2.19
N ARG A 45 4.54 -15.97 -2.53
CA ARG A 45 4.52 -17.41 -2.88
C ARG A 45 4.05 -18.26 -1.71
N ASP A 46 4.59 -18.03 -0.52
CA ASP A 46 4.28 -18.80 0.69
C ASP A 46 2.80 -18.69 1.08
N THR A 47 2.19 -17.53 0.81
CA THR A 47 0.76 -17.28 1.05
C THR A 47 -0.13 -17.60 -0.16
N ASN A 48 0.43 -18.17 -1.23
CA ASN A 48 -0.24 -18.48 -2.49
C ASN A 48 -0.94 -17.27 -3.12
N ARG A 49 -0.31 -16.09 -3.05
CA ARG A 49 -0.81 -14.82 -3.58
C ARG A 49 -0.02 -14.41 -4.82
N LYS A 50 -0.70 -13.70 -5.72
CA LYS A 50 -0.09 -13.06 -6.89
C LYS A 50 0.04 -11.56 -6.64
N VAL A 51 0.97 -10.93 -7.37
CA VAL A 51 1.05 -9.47 -7.45
C VAL A 51 -0.27 -8.94 -7.97
N ARG A 52 -0.90 -8.02 -7.23
CA ARG A 52 -2.25 -7.52 -7.56
C ARG A 52 -2.25 -6.63 -8.81
N ARG A 53 -1.19 -5.85 -9.00
CA ARG A 53 -0.99 -4.85 -10.05
C ARG A 53 0.45 -4.97 -10.59
N PRO A 54 0.73 -5.92 -11.50
CA PRO A 54 2.08 -6.18 -12.00
C PRO A 54 2.52 -5.28 -13.16
N GLU A 55 1.64 -4.39 -13.65
CA GLU A 55 1.93 -3.43 -14.71
C GLU A 55 3.05 -2.43 -14.39
#